data_AF-A0A483Z947-F1
#
_entry.id   AF-A0A483Z947-F1
#
_cell.length_a   1.000
_cell.length_b   1.000
_cell.length_c   1.000
_cell.angle_alpha   90.00
_cell.angle_beta   90.00
_cell.angle_gamma   90.00
#
_symmetry.space_group_name_H-M   'P 1'
#
loop_
_entity.id
_entity.type
_entity.pdbx_description
1 polymer ?
#
loop_
_entity_poly.entity_id
_entity_poly.type
_entity_poly.pdbx_seq_one_letter_code
_entity_poly.pdbx_strand_id
1 'polypeptide(L)'
;FLAEKLGQSTQALKAFNSESLKINWGGKEGEKLIKQAERRLALSKLVGEAKARQQAAYDAEDAGVTDERAIKRLQDNYAATERNTQARKDQKKEDNAAASEAKKLANQQESVNQKLENLRQQSELAAGSTQELSREQAMLRAEQSLGKSASADQVQQARNYAAAVWDTAAAIKARNAVPELKENADYNAQKSQLETLKDAKDAQGNLIISQQQYNQASEQLEQQHQVNLAKIRAGQVVTPQQQAQGEIDPVQRLANQHAQELALIQQFETQKGQITQRGLELMNAANTQYEQQRIA
;
A
#
# COMPACT_ATOMS: atom_id res chain seq x y z
N PHE A 1 -7.17 62.16 -84.37
CA PHE A 1 -6.86 60.96 -83.57
C PHE A 1 -6.28 61.28 -82.19
N LEU A 2 -5.14 62.00 -82.05
CA LEU A 2 -4.58 62.32 -80.71
C LEU A 2 -5.46 63.27 -79.87
N ALA A 3 -6.05 64.31 -80.48
CA ALA A 3 -6.90 65.28 -79.77
C ALA A 3 -8.22 64.66 -79.26
N GLU A 4 -8.75 63.66 -79.96
CA GLU A 4 -9.95 62.92 -79.58
C GLU A 4 -9.68 62.00 -78.37
N LYS A 5 -8.53 61.31 -78.35
CA LYS A 5 -8.11 60.51 -77.19
C LYS A 5 -7.81 61.36 -75.96
N LEU A 6 -7.20 62.53 -76.14
CA LEU A 6 -6.98 63.48 -75.05
C LEU A 6 -8.31 64.01 -74.50
N GLY A 7 -9.26 64.40 -75.36
CA GLY A 7 -10.60 64.84 -74.96
C GLY A 7 -11.37 63.79 -74.14
N GLN A 8 -11.38 62.53 -74.58
CA GLN A 8 -11.99 61.42 -73.84
C GLN A 8 -11.31 61.17 -72.48
N SER A 9 -9.98 61.30 -72.39
CA SER A 9 -9.25 61.13 -71.12
C SER A 9 -9.56 62.23 -70.10
N THR A 10 -9.69 63.50 -70.53
CA THR A 10 -10.09 64.61 -69.66
C THR A 10 -11.56 64.58 -69.25
N GLN A 11 -12.45 64.02 -70.08
CA GLN A 11 -13.85 63.80 -69.69
C GLN A 11 -13.98 62.66 -68.67
N ALA A 12 -13.22 61.57 -68.83
CA ALA A 12 -13.18 60.47 -67.87
C ALA A 12 -12.61 60.92 -66.49
N LEU A 13 -11.61 61.80 -66.49
CA LEU A 13 -11.08 62.42 -65.26
C LEU A 13 -12.06 63.41 -64.61
N LYS A 14 -12.87 64.15 -65.40
CA LYS A 14 -13.95 65.01 -64.85
C LYS A 14 -15.15 64.20 -64.32
N ALA A 15 -15.39 62.99 -64.85
CA ALA A 15 -16.41 62.07 -64.36
C ALA A 15 -15.95 61.23 -63.15
N PHE A 16 -14.69 61.35 -62.74
CA PHE A 16 -14.15 60.66 -61.58
C PHE A 16 -14.73 61.26 -60.29
N ASN A 17 -15.81 60.66 -59.81
CA ASN A 17 -16.39 61.01 -58.52
C ASN A 17 -15.57 60.35 -57.41
N SER A 18 -14.73 61.12 -56.71
CA SER A 18 -13.98 60.64 -55.54
C SER A 18 -14.87 60.05 -54.43
N GLU A 19 -16.17 60.38 -54.41
CA GLU A 19 -17.12 59.75 -53.48
C GLU A 19 -17.47 58.31 -53.83
N SER A 20 -17.27 57.87 -55.08
CA SER A 20 -17.43 56.46 -55.49
C SER A 20 -16.34 55.53 -54.94
N LEU A 21 -15.25 56.10 -54.41
CA LEU A 21 -14.22 55.36 -53.67
C LEU A 21 -14.57 55.15 -52.20
N LYS A 22 -15.58 55.85 -51.66
CA LYS A 22 -16.04 55.62 -50.29
C LYS A 22 -16.79 54.30 -50.25
N ILE A 23 -16.34 53.37 -49.42
CA ILE A 23 -17.06 52.12 -49.18
C ILE A 23 -18.42 52.49 -48.56
N ASN A 24 -19.52 52.26 -49.29
CA ASN A 24 -20.85 52.48 -48.76
C ASN A 24 -21.22 51.30 -47.86
N TRP A 25 -21.17 51.52 -46.55
CA TRP A 25 -21.45 50.50 -45.54
C TRP A 25 -22.94 50.27 -45.29
N GLY A 26 -23.84 50.93 -46.02
CA GLY A 26 -25.30 50.78 -45.85
C GLY A 26 -25.94 51.88 -44.99
N GLY A 27 -25.38 53.10 -45.02
CA GLY A 27 -25.88 54.26 -44.26
C GLY A 27 -25.49 54.24 -42.78
N LYS A 28 -26.24 54.97 -41.94
CA LYS A 28 -25.90 55.23 -40.52
C LYS A 28 -25.69 53.96 -39.68
N GLU A 29 -26.43 52.89 -39.97
CA GLU A 29 -26.28 51.61 -39.25
C GLU A 29 -25.02 50.86 -39.68
N GLY A 30 -24.65 50.94 -40.96
CA GLY A 30 -23.39 50.41 -41.49
C GLY A 30 -22.14 51.05 -40.91
N GLU A 31 -22.15 52.38 -40.80
CA GLU A 31 -21.06 53.15 -40.20
C GLU A 31 -20.88 52.83 -38.71
N LYS A 32 -21.99 52.63 -37.97
CA LYS A 32 -21.93 52.16 -36.58
C LYS A 32 -21.30 50.77 -36.48
N LEU A 33 -21.66 49.85 -37.36
CA LEU A 33 -21.10 48.49 -37.38
C LEU A 33 -19.59 48.50 -37.61
N ILE A 34 -19.10 49.32 -38.55
CA ILE A 34 -17.65 49.45 -38.80
C ILE A 34 -16.93 50.10 -37.62
N LYS A 35 -17.48 51.18 -37.07
CA LYS A 35 -16.95 51.81 -35.86
C LYS A 35 -16.85 50.80 -34.71
N GLN A 36 -17.88 49.97 -34.50
CA GLN A 36 -17.87 48.91 -33.50
C GLN A 36 -16.82 47.82 -33.81
N ALA A 37 -16.66 47.42 -35.08
CA ALA A 37 -15.66 46.44 -35.49
C ALA A 37 -14.23 46.95 -35.27
N GLU A 38 -13.94 48.20 -35.63
CA GLU A 38 -12.65 48.85 -35.39
C GLU A 38 -12.35 48.99 -33.91
N ARG A 39 -13.34 49.39 -33.09
CA ARG A 39 -13.21 49.45 -31.63
C ARG A 39 -12.94 48.08 -31.02
N ARG A 40 -13.63 47.02 -31.47
CA ARG A 40 -13.36 45.64 -31.04
C ARG A 40 -11.94 45.19 -31.40
N LEU A 41 -11.45 45.55 -32.59
CA LEU A 41 -10.08 45.26 -33.01
C LEU A 41 -9.05 46.06 -32.20
N ALA A 42 -9.35 47.30 -31.83
CA ALA A 42 -8.48 48.09 -30.95
C ALA A 42 -8.43 47.49 -29.53
N LEU A 43 -9.59 47.09 -28.99
CA LEU A 43 -9.69 46.46 -27.68
C LEU A 43 -9.06 45.06 -27.62
N SER A 44 -9.01 44.31 -28.72
CA SER A 44 -8.38 42.99 -28.75
C SER A 44 -6.84 43.06 -28.64
N LYS A 45 -6.25 44.18 -29.04
CA LYS A 45 -4.80 44.44 -28.92
C LYS A 45 -4.40 44.87 -27.50
N LEU A 46 -5.36 45.26 -26.68
CA LEU A 46 -5.15 45.71 -25.31
C LEU A 46 -5.54 44.60 -24.33
N VAL A 47 -4.90 44.56 -23.17
CA VAL A 47 -5.18 43.60 -22.09
C VAL A 47 -5.31 44.32 -20.75
N GLY A 48 -6.01 43.69 -19.80
CA GLY A 48 -6.18 44.19 -18.44
C GLY A 48 -6.69 45.63 -18.38
N GLU A 49 -6.08 46.44 -17.51
CA GLU A 49 -6.50 47.82 -17.26
C GLU A 49 -6.48 48.70 -18.52
N ALA A 50 -5.53 48.49 -19.43
CA ALA A 50 -5.44 49.28 -20.67
C ALA A 50 -6.66 49.06 -21.56
N LYS A 51 -7.13 47.80 -21.67
CA LYS A 51 -8.37 47.47 -22.38
C LYS A 51 -9.59 48.05 -21.68
N ALA A 52 -9.63 47.97 -20.34
CA ALA A 52 -10.74 48.49 -19.54
C ALA A 52 -10.86 50.02 -19.65
N ARG A 53 -9.73 50.76 -19.63
CA ARG A 53 -9.71 52.20 -19.87
C ARG A 53 -10.15 52.56 -21.29
N GLN A 54 -9.72 51.79 -22.30
CA GLN A 54 -10.13 52.03 -23.68
C GLN A 54 -11.62 51.77 -23.91
N GLN A 55 -12.18 50.75 -23.25
CA GLN A 55 -13.62 50.48 -23.27
C GLN A 55 -14.40 51.65 -22.65
N ALA A 56 -13.98 52.12 -21.47
CA ALA A 56 -14.57 53.28 -20.81
C ALA A 56 -14.51 54.56 -21.67
N ALA A 57 -13.43 54.74 -22.45
CA ALA A 57 -13.31 55.86 -23.38
C ALA A 57 -14.38 55.81 -24.49
N TYR A 58 -14.61 54.63 -25.06
CA TYR A 58 -15.65 54.44 -26.08
C TYR A 58 -17.06 54.57 -25.50
N ASP A 59 -17.29 54.09 -24.28
CA ASP A 59 -18.59 54.21 -23.62
C ASP A 59 -18.90 55.67 -23.24
N ALA A 60 -17.89 56.44 -22.81
CA ALA A 60 -18.02 57.88 -22.60
C ALA A 60 -18.32 58.63 -23.90
N GLU A 61 -17.65 58.27 -24.99
CA GLU A 61 -17.87 58.85 -26.33
C GLU A 61 -19.31 58.60 -26.80
N ASP A 62 -19.82 57.39 -26.62
CA ASP A 62 -21.17 57.02 -27.04
C ASP A 62 -22.26 57.65 -26.15
N ALA A 63 -21.96 57.89 -24.87
CA ALA A 63 -22.83 58.61 -23.94
C ALA A 63 -22.75 60.14 -24.11
N GLY A 64 -21.91 60.66 -25.02
CA GLY A 64 -21.76 62.09 -25.28
C GLY A 64 -21.06 62.86 -24.15
N VAL A 65 -20.29 62.16 -23.30
CA VAL A 65 -19.55 62.79 -22.20
C VAL A 65 -18.32 63.49 -22.75
N THR A 66 -18.22 64.80 -22.55
CA THR A 66 -17.14 65.65 -23.07
C THR A 66 -16.24 66.23 -21.98
N ASP A 67 -16.65 66.16 -20.71
CA ASP A 67 -15.82 66.59 -19.57
C ASP A 67 -14.67 65.58 -19.34
N GLU A 68 -13.44 66.04 -19.56
CA GLU A 68 -12.21 65.26 -19.37
C GLU A 68 -12.10 64.63 -17.97
N ARG A 69 -12.59 65.31 -16.92
CA ARG A 69 -12.54 64.80 -15.56
C ARG A 69 -13.51 63.64 -15.37
N ALA A 70 -14.69 63.71 -15.98
CA ALA A 70 -15.68 62.65 -15.95
C ALA A 70 -15.20 61.42 -16.72
N ILE A 71 -14.60 61.61 -17.90
CA ILE A 71 -14.00 60.54 -18.71
C ILE A 71 -12.88 59.84 -17.93
N LYS A 72 -11.96 60.61 -17.34
CA LYS A 72 -10.85 60.05 -16.56
C LYS A 72 -11.34 59.23 -15.36
N ARG A 73 -12.34 59.72 -14.63
CA ARG A 73 -12.96 58.96 -13.52
C ARG A 73 -13.61 57.66 -14.02
N LEU A 74 -14.28 57.66 -15.17
CA LEU A 74 -14.88 56.45 -15.73
C LEU A 74 -13.80 55.42 -16.11
N GLN A 75 -12.73 55.86 -16.76
CA GLN A 75 -11.58 55.02 -17.10
C GLN A 75 -10.93 54.41 -15.85
N ASP A 76 -10.72 55.20 -14.80
CA ASP A 76 -10.14 54.72 -13.55
C ASP A 76 -11.04 53.71 -12.83
N ASN A 77 -12.37 53.88 -12.87
CA ASN A 77 -13.32 52.90 -12.33
C ASN A 77 -13.29 51.57 -13.09
N TYR A 78 -13.23 51.61 -14.42
CA TYR A 78 -13.12 50.40 -15.24
C TYR A 78 -11.78 49.68 -15.01
N ALA A 79 -10.68 50.44 -14.95
CA ALA A 79 -9.36 49.91 -14.60
C ALA A 79 -9.34 49.29 -13.19
N ALA A 80 -9.95 49.95 -12.19
CA ALA A 80 -10.04 49.43 -10.83
C ALA A 80 -10.88 48.14 -10.75
N THR A 81 -11.95 48.05 -11.53
CA THR A 81 -12.80 46.85 -11.60
C THR A 81 -12.04 45.66 -12.19
N GLU A 82 -11.30 45.88 -13.29
CA GLU A 82 -10.46 44.86 -13.91
C GLU A 82 -9.32 44.44 -12.99
N ARG A 83 -8.65 45.40 -12.33
CA ARG A 83 -7.61 45.12 -11.32
C ARG A 83 -8.13 44.24 -10.20
N ASN A 84 -9.32 44.54 -9.65
CA ASN A 84 -9.91 43.73 -8.58
C ASN A 84 -10.30 42.32 -9.08
N THR A 85 -10.86 42.22 -10.28
CA THR A 85 -11.24 40.94 -10.88
C THR A 85 -10.02 40.08 -11.17
N GLN A 86 -8.94 40.67 -11.67
CA GLN A 86 -7.69 39.97 -11.93
C GLN A 86 -7.02 39.53 -10.62
N ALA A 87 -6.95 40.41 -9.61
CA ALA A 87 -6.44 40.06 -8.28
C ALA A 87 -7.20 38.88 -7.65
N ARG A 88 -8.54 38.85 -7.75
CA ARG A 88 -9.35 37.72 -7.28
C ARG A 88 -9.09 36.42 -8.06
N LYS A 89 -8.87 36.50 -9.38
CA LYS A 89 -8.52 35.34 -10.20
C LYS A 89 -7.16 34.78 -9.82
N ASP A 90 -6.17 35.65 -9.60
CA ASP A 90 -4.82 35.25 -9.25
C ASP A 90 -4.78 34.69 -7.82
N GLN A 91 -5.46 35.31 -6.86
CA GLN A 91 -5.66 34.76 -5.52
C GLN A 91 -6.30 33.36 -5.57
N LYS A 92 -7.37 33.18 -6.35
CA LYS A 92 -8.02 31.87 -6.49
C LYS A 92 -7.10 30.82 -7.13
N LYS A 93 -6.20 31.22 -8.05
CA LYS A 93 -5.21 30.30 -8.62
C LYS A 93 -4.17 29.89 -7.58
N GLU A 94 -3.67 30.84 -6.79
CA GLU A 94 -2.73 30.58 -5.70
C GLU A 94 -3.36 29.67 -4.64
N ASP A 95 -4.60 29.95 -4.21
CA ASP A 95 -5.34 29.11 -3.26
C ASP A 95 -5.53 27.68 -3.79
N ASN A 96 -5.88 27.52 -5.07
CA ASN A 96 -6.03 26.20 -5.69
C ASN A 96 -4.69 25.46 -5.82
N ALA A 97 -3.61 26.17 -6.13
CA ALA A 97 -2.27 25.59 -6.20
C ALA A 97 -1.82 25.10 -4.82
N ALA A 98 -1.99 25.92 -3.78
CA ALA A 98 -1.69 25.57 -2.40
C ALA A 98 -2.54 24.37 -1.92
N ALA A 99 -3.85 24.36 -2.22
CA ALA A 99 -4.73 23.24 -1.88
C ALA A 99 -4.34 21.95 -2.60
N SER A 100 -3.92 22.03 -3.87
CA SER A 100 -3.45 20.88 -4.64
C SER A 100 -2.15 20.30 -4.08
N GLU A 101 -1.20 21.16 -3.70
CA GLU A 101 0.05 20.76 -3.08
C GLU A 101 -0.19 20.12 -1.69
N ALA A 102 -1.04 20.72 -0.87
CA ALA A 102 -1.45 20.17 0.41
C ALA A 102 -2.09 18.78 0.25
N LYS A 103 -2.97 18.61 -0.74
CA LYS A 103 -3.60 17.31 -1.04
C LYS A 103 -2.57 16.28 -1.50
N LYS A 104 -1.58 16.67 -2.30
CA LYS A 104 -0.49 15.78 -2.73
C LYS A 104 0.34 15.30 -1.55
N LEU A 105 0.71 16.20 -0.63
CA LEU A 105 1.44 15.85 0.59
C LEU A 105 0.62 14.93 1.49
N ALA A 106 -0.67 15.22 1.68
CA ALA A 106 -1.57 14.36 2.46
C ALA A 106 -1.66 12.94 1.88
N ASN A 107 -1.83 12.81 0.57
CA ASN A 107 -1.87 11.50 -0.10
C ASN A 107 -0.55 10.73 0.03
N GLN A 108 0.59 11.42 -0.04
CA GLN A 108 1.91 10.80 0.18
C GLN A 108 2.04 10.27 1.60
N GLN A 109 1.62 11.08 2.59
CA GLN A 109 1.65 10.68 3.99
C GLN A 109 0.73 9.50 4.28
N GLU A 110 -0.48 9.51 3.72
CA GLU A 110 -1.43 8.40 3.85
C GLU A 110 -0.85 7.11 3.27
N SER A 111 -0.20 7.18 2.09
CA SER A 111 0.46 6.02 1.49
C SER A 111 1.58 5.45 2.36
N VAL A 112 2.41 6.32 2.97
CA VAL A 112 3.46 5.88 3.89
C VAL A 112 2.84 5.19 5.12
N ASN A 113 1.79 5.77 5.70
CA ASN A 113 1.10 5.19 6.85
C ASN A 113 0.49 3.81 6.53
N GLN A 114 -0.17 3.67 5.37
CA GLN A 114 -0.74 2.40 4.93
C GLN A 114 0.34 1.31 4.75
N LYS A 115 1.48 1.65 4.13
CA LYS A 115 2.59 0.70 3.96
C LYS A 115 3.21 0.29 5.28
N LEU A 116 3.36 1.24 6.20
CA LEU A 116 3.89 0.97 7.53
C LEU A 116 2.95 0.06 8.33
N GLU A 117 1.64 0.29 8.26
CA GLU A 117 0.64 -0.55 8.90
C GLU A 117 0.65 -1.97 8.31
N ASN A 118 0.78 -2.11 7.00
CA ASN A 118 0.94 -3.43 6.37
C ASN A 118 2.20 -4.15 6.86
N LEU A 119 3.33 -3.44 7.01
CA LEU A 119 4.56 -4.02 7.57
C LEU A 119 4.38 -4.42 9.04
N ARG A 120 3.69 -3.61 9.84
CA ARG A 120 3.34 -3.93 11.23
C ARG A 120 2.50 -5.21 11.29
N GLN A 121 1.43 -5.30 10.51
CA GLN A 121 0.57 -6.50 10.46
C GLN A 121 1.34 -7.74 10.02
N GLN A 122 2.23 -7.63 9.03
CA GLN A 122 3.09 -8.75 8.63
C GLN A 122 4.02 -9.20 9.77
N SER A 123 4.55 -8.26 10.55
CA SER A 123 5.38 -8.57 11.72
C SER A 123 4.59 -9.24 12.85
N GLU A 124 3.32 -8.85 13.05
CA GLU A 124 2.44 -9.42 14.08
C GLU A 124 1.92 -10.81 13.73
N LEU A 125 1.58 -11.03 12.45
CA LEU A 125 1.07 -12.32 11.98
C LEU A 125 2.14 -13.41 11.92
N ALA A 126 3.40 -13.09 12.24
CA ALA A 126 4.54 -13.98 12.07
C ALA A 126 4.60 -14.60 10.66
N ALA A 127 4.04 -13.90 9.66
CA ALA A 127 3.91 -14.37 8.30
C ALA A 127 5.30 -14.40 7.68
N GLY A 128 5.99 -15.53 7.84
CA GLY A 128 7.36 -15.69 7.36
C GLY A 128 7.40 -15.56 5.84
N SER A 129 8.20 -14.61 5.35
CA SER A 129 8.56 -14.59 3.93
C SER A 129 9.45 -15.79 3.64
N THR A 130 9.12 -16.55 2.59
CA THR A 130 9.94 -17.65 2.07
C THR A 130 11.10 -17.15 1.20
N GLN A 131 11.25 -15.83 1.01
CA GLN A 131 12.33 -15.27 0.21
C GLN A 131 13.67 -15.36 0.96
N GLU A 132 14.70 -15.88 0.29
CA GLU A 132 16.08 -15.98 0.77
C GLU A 132 16.79 -14.61 0.80
N LEU A 133 16.10 -13.58 1.28
CA LEU A 133 16.72 -12.28 1.50
C LEU A 133 17.58 -12.35 2.76
N SER A 134 18.74 -11.68 2.72
CA SER A 134 19.45 -11.38 3.95
C SER A 134 18.61 -10.44 4.82
N ARG A 135 18.85 -10.45 6.13
CA ARG A 135 18.18 -9.57 7.08
C ARG A 135 18.28 -8.09 6.67
N GLU A 136 19.46 -7.67 6.21
CA GLU A 136 19.69 -6.31 5.73
C GLU A 136 18.93 -6.01 4.43
N GLN A 137 18.87 -6.97 3.50
CA GLN A 137 18.10 -6.80 2.26
C GLN A 137 16.60 -6.65 2.55
N ALA A 138 16.06 -7.38 3.53
CA ALA A 138 14.67 -7.26 3.96
C ALA A 138 14.39 -5.85 4.53
N MET A 139 15.27 -5.33 5.40
CA MET A 139 15.16 -3.98 5.95
C MET A 139 15.28 -2.90 4.87
N LEU A 140 16.25 -3.02 3.97
CA LEU A 140 16.44 -2.07 2.86
C LEU A 140 15.22 -2.04 1.93
N ARG A 141 14.64 -3.20 1.62
CA ARG A 141 13.43 -3.26 0.79
C ARG A 141 12.24 -2.59 1.46
N ALA A 142 12.08 -2.75 2.78
CA ALA A 142 11.03 -2.08 3.53
C ALA A 142 11.20 -0.56 3.52
N GLU A 143 12.43 -0.07 3.72
CA GLU A 143 12.76 1.36 3.58
C GLU A 143 12.43 1.89 2.18
N GLN A 144 12.92 1.21 1.13
CA GLN A 144 12.67 1.60 -0.25
C GLN A 144 11.17 1.61 -0.59
N SER A 145 10.38 0.74 0.04
CA SER A 145 8.94 0.67 -0.19
C SER A 145 8.20 1.92 0.29
N LEU A 146 8.66 2.58 1.36
CA LEU A 146 7.99 3.77 1.90
C LEU A 146 8.12 4.98 0.95
N GLY A 147 9.24 5.11 0.26
CA GLY A 147 9.52 6.21 -0.66
C GLY A 147 10.12 7.45 0.02
N LYS A 148 10.46 8.47 -0.79
CA LYS A 148 11.27 9.63 -0.36
C LYS A 148 10.57 10.59 0.62
N SER A 149 9.25 10.49 0.77
CA SER A 149 8.45 11.35 1.67
C SER A 149 8.39 10.82 3.11
N ALA A 150 8.93 9.62 3.37
CA ALA A 150 8.93 9.04 4.71
C ALA A 150 9.91 9.76 5.65
N SER A 151 9.50 9.99 6.89
CA SER A 151 10.39 10.53 7.92
C SER A 151 11.43 9.49 8.37
N ALA A 152 12.51 9.96 9.01
CA ALA A 152 13.53 9.07 9.56
C ALA A 152 12.94 8.05 10.56
N ASP A 153 11.99 8.49 11.39
CA ASP A 153 11.31 7.61 12.35
C ASP A 153 10.47 6.54 11.64
N GLN A 154 9.75 6.90 10.58
CA GLN A 154 8.95 5.95 9.79
C GLN A 154 9.84 4.92 9.08
N VAL A 155 10.98 5.36 8.55
CA VAL A 155 11.98 4.46 7.97
C VAL A 155 12.51 3.49 9.03
N GLN A 156 12.86 3.99 10.22
CA GLN A 156 13.33 3.13 11.30
C GLN A 156 12.26 2.13 11.76
N GLN A 157 11.01 2.56 11.87
CA GLN A 157 9.89 1.66 12.19
C GLN A 157 9.72 0.57 11.13
N ALA A 158 9.75 0.91 9.84
CA ALA A 158 9.69 -0.08 8.77
C ALA A 158 10.87 -1.07 8.80
N ARG A 159 12.09 -0.60 9.09
CA ARG A 159 13.26 -1.48 9.28
C ARG A 159 13.06 -2.41 10.47
N ASN A 160 12.56 -1.91 11.59
CA ASN A 160 12.27 -2.73 12.78
C ASN A 160 11.22 -3.81 12.50
N TYR A 161 10.13 -3.47 11.81
CA TYR A 161 9.10 -4.45 11.44
C TYR A 161 9.65 -5.51 10.48
N ALA A 162 10.40 -5.09 9.46
CA ALA A 162 11.01 -6.02 8.51
C ALA A 162 12.05 -6.95 9.18
N ALA A 163 12.84 -6.41 10.12
CA ALA A 163 13.74 -7.18 10.95
C ALA A 163 12.99 -8.22 11.79
N ALA A 164 11.91 -7.83 12.47
CA ALA A 164 11.10 -8.74 13.28
C ALA A 164 10.49 -9.88 12.44
N VAL A 165 9.96 -9.58 11.25
CA VAL A 165 9.48 -10.59 10.30
C VAL A 165 10.59 -11.57 9.92
N TRP A 166 11.76 -11.03 9.57
CA TRP A 166 12.90 -11.86 9.16
C TRP A 166 13.42 -12.73 10.30
N ASP A 167 13.62 -12.15 11.49
CA ASP A 167 14.11 -12.85 12.68
C ASP A 167 13.14 -13.98 13.09
N THR A 168 11.83 -13.73 13.01
CA THR A 168 10.78 -14.74 13.26
C THR A 168 10.84 -15.88 12.22
N ALA A 169 10.93 -15.54 10.94
CA ALA A 169 11.05 -16.54 9.86
C ALA A 169 12.32 -17.37 9.99
N ALA A 170 13.44 -16.74 10.32
CA ALA A 170 14.72 -17.40 10.57
C ALA A 170 14.65 -18.35 11.78
N ALA A 171 14.01 -17.92 12.87
CA ALA A 171 13.79 -18.77 14.04
C ALA A 171 12.92 -19.99 13.72
N ILE A 172 11.85 -19.82 12.93
CA ILE A 172 11.01 -20.94 12.46
C ILE A 172 11.84 -21.90 11.59
N LYS A 173 12.65 -21.38 10.66
CA LYS A 173 13.51 -22.19 9.78
C LYS A 173 14.56 -22.96 10.61
N ALA A 174 15.21 -22.30 11.57
CA ALA A 174 16.19 -22.92 12.45
C ALA A 174 15.54 -24.01 13.33
N ARG A 175 14.37 -23.73 13.91
CA ARG A 175 13.61 -24.73 14.67
C ARG A 175 13.24 -25.93 13.82
N ASN A 176 12.78 -25.71 12.59
CA ASN A 176 12.37 -26.77 11.67
C ASN A 176 13.56 -27.59 11.13
N ALA A 177 14.78 -27.05 11.18
CA ALA A 177 16.00 -27.77 10.81
C ALA A 177 16.43 -28.78 11.87
N VAL A 178 15.94 -28.66 13.12
CA VAL A 178 16.17 -29.64 14.18
C VAL A 178 14.96 -30.57 14.27
N PRO A 179 15.09 -31.85 13.87
CA PRO A 179 13.93 -32.75 13.76
C PRO A 179 13.11 -32.89 15.04
N GLU A 180 13.75 -32.96 16.21
CA GLU A 180 13.03 -33.04 17.49
C GLU A 180 12.25 -31.76 17.81
N LEU A 181 12.82 -30.59 17.56
CA LEU A 181 12.13 -29.31 17.77
C LEU A 181 10.97 -29.14 16.79
N LYS A 182 11.13 -29.62 15.56
CA LYS A 182 10.06 -29.67 14.57
C LYS A 182 8.91 -30.56 15.05
N GLU A 183 9.21 -31.79 15.43
CA GLU A 183 8.20 -32.74 15.92
C GLU A 183 7.46 -32.22 17.15
N ASN A 184 8.18 -31.64 18.12
CA ASN A 184 7.58 -31.01 19.30
C ASN A 184 6.67 -29.83 18.93
N ALA A 185 7.07 -29.02 17.96
CA ALA A 185 6.26 -27.89 17.50
C ALA A 185 4.99 -28.36 16.77
N ASP A 186 5.11 -29.37 15.91
CA ASP A 186 3.98 -29.94 15.17
C ASP A 186 2.98 -30.62 16.14
N TYR A 187 3.47 -31.37 17.14
CA TYR A 187 2.65 -31.93 18.21
C TYR A 187 1.92 -30.85 19.01
N ASN A 188 2.63 -29.79 19.44
CA ASN A 188 2.00 -28.70 20.20
C ASN A 188 0.92 -27.98 19.38
N ALA A 189 1.14 -27.79 18.08
CA ALA A 189 0.14 -27.19 17.19
C ALA A 189 -1.11 -28.08 17.08
N GLN A 190 -0.94 -29.38 16.85
CA GLN A 190 -2.05 -30.34 16.77
C GLN A 190 -2.80 -30.45 18.10
N LYS A 191 -2.09 -30.46 19.22
CA LYS A 191 -2.68 -30.49 20.56
C LYS A 191 -3.50 -29.24 20.83
N SER A 192 -2.96 -28.07 20.53
CA SER A 192 -3.69 -26.80 20.66
C SER A 192 -4.95 -26.80 19.82
N GLN A 193 -4.89 -27.31 18.59
CA GLN A 193 -6.06 -27.42 17.72
C GLN A 193 -7.11 -28.37 18.32
N LEU A 194 -6.68 -29.52 18.85
CA LEU A 194 -7.59 -30.47 19.49
C LEU A 194 -8.27 -29.88 20.73
N GLU A 195 -7.52 -29.15 21.56
CA GLU A 195 -8.05 -28.43 22.73
C GLU A 195 -9.09 -27.37 22.34
N THR A 196 -8.86 -26.63 21.24
CA THR A 196 -9.87 -25.67 20.75
C THR A 196 -11.16 -26.34 20.31
N LEU A 197 -11.10 -27.60 19.84
CA LEU A 197 -12.28 -28.35 19.40
C LEU A 197 -13.05 -28.99 20.56
N LYS A 198 -12.41 -29.20 21.72
CA LYS A 198 -12.98 -29.87 22.89
C LYS A 198 -14.33 -29.30 23.32
N ASP A 199 -14.42 -27.97 23.37
CA ASP A 199 -15.62 -27.25 23.81
C ASP A 199 -16.32 -26.50 22.66
N ALA A 200 -15.80 -26.64 21.43
CA ALA A 200 -16.37 -25.98 20.26
C ALA A 200 -17.74 -26.57 19.92
N LYS A 201 -18.66 -25.70 19.51
CA LYS A 201 -20.03 -26.07 19.14
C LYS A 201 -20.33 -25.67 17.69
N ASP A 202 -21.16 -26.47 17.02
CA ASP A 202 -21.69 -26.16 15.71
C ASP A 202 -22.75 -25.03 15.79
N ALA A 203 -23.26 -24.61 14.63
CA ALA A 203 -24.28 -23.55 14.54
C ALA A 203 -25.61 -23.94 15.21
N GLN A 204 -25.81 -25.24 15.47
CA GLN A 204 -26.97 -25.82 16.13
C GLN A 204 -26.76 -25.99 17.64
N GLY A 205 -25.58 -25.64 18.17
CA GLY A 205 -25.24 -25.70 19.59
C GLY A 205 -24.76 -27.07 20.08
N ASN A 206 -24.54 -28.04 19.18
CA ASN A 206 -23.99 -29.35 19.52
C ASN A 206 -22.46 -29.29 19.56
N LEU A 207 -21.83 -30.07 20.44
CA LEU A 207 -20.37 -30.19 20.46
C LEU A 207 -19.87 -30.75 19.12
N ILE A 208 -18.81 -30.13 18.59
CA ILE A 208 -18.18 -30.56 17.33
C ILE A 208 -17.53 -31.94 17.49
N ILE A 209 -16.95 -32.22 18.67
CA ILE A 209 -16.39 -33.53 19.02
C ILE A 209 -16.95 -33.98 20.37
N SER A 210 -17.20 -35.28 20.54
CA SER A 210 -17.59 -35.82 21.84
C SER A 210 -16.39 -35.93 22.79
N GLN A 211 -16.63 -35.98 24.10
CA GLN A 211 -15.56 -36.17 25.09
C GLN A 211 -14.76 -37.47 24.85
N GLN A 212 -15.43 -38.54 24.41
CA GLN A 212 -14.78 -39.81 24.09
C GLN A 212 -13.89 -39.67 22.85
N GLN A 213 -14.37 -39.00 21.79
CA GLN A 213 -13.59 -38.73 20.59
C GLN A 213 -12.38 -37.85 20.89
N TYR A 214 -12.55 -36.83 21.73
CA TYR A 214 -11.44 -35.99 22.21
C TYR A 214 -10.38 -36.82 22.94
N ASN A 215 -10.77 -37.65 23.91
CA ASN A 215 -9.84 -38.48 24.68
C ASN A 215 -9.07 -39.44 23.77
N GLN A 216 -9.78 -40.13 22.86
CA GLN A 216 -9.16 -41.05 21.91
C GLN A 216 -8.17 -40.34 20.97
N ALA A 217 -8.57 -39.18 20.42
CA ALA A 217 -7.70 -38.39 19.56
C ALA A 217 -6.46 -37.87 20.31
N SER A 218 -6.62 -37.46 21.56
CA SER A 218 -5.53 -36.97 22.41
C SER A 218 -4.53 -38.07 22.76
N GLU A 219 -5.02 -39.26 23.15
CA GLU A 219 -4.18 -40.44 23.40
C GLU A 219 -3.42 -40.87 22.14
N GLN A 220 -4.11 -40.93 21.00
CA GLN A 220 -3.47 -41.28 19.73
C GLN A 220 -2.40 -40.26 19.34
N LEU A 221 -2.67 -38.96 19.50
CA LEU A 221 -1.73 -37.89 19.22
C LEU A 221 -0.47 -38.00 20.10
N GLU A 222 -0.63 -38.24 21.41
CA GLU A 222 0.48 -38.45 22.33
C GLU A 222 1.31 -39.69 21.97
N GLN A 223 0.65 -40.82 21.68
CA GLN A 223 1.36 -42.04 21.27
C GLN A 223 2.15 -41.83 19.98
N GLN A 224 1.54 -41.20 18.98
CA GLN A 224 2.17 -40.90 17.70
C GLN A 224 3.42 -40.02 17.91
N HIS A 225 3.30 -39.00 18.77
CA HIS A 225 4.39 -38.10 19.12
C HIS A 225 5.58 -38.83 19.77
N GLN A 226 5.33 -39.69 20.76
CA GLN A 226 6.38 -40.48 21.40
C GLN A 226 7.08 -41.42 20.41
N VAL A 227 6.32 -42.04 19.50
CA VAL A 227 6.87 -42.90 18.43
C VAL A 227 7.72 -42.09 17.45
N ASN A 228 7.29 -40.89 17.06
CA ASN A 228 8.04 -40.04 16.15
C ASN A 228 9.35 -39.57 16.77
N LEU A 229 9.32 -39.09 18.03
CA LEU A 229 10.52 -38.73 18.78
C LEU A 229 11.48 -39.92 18.91
N ALA A 230 10.95 -41.13 19.10
CA ALA A 230 11.77 -42.33 19.16
C ALA A 230 12.52 -42.61 17.86
N LYS A 231 11.81 -42.53 16.73
CA LYS A 231 12.40 -42.70 15.40
C LYS A 231 13.44 -41.61 15.10
N ILE A 232 13.17 -40.37 15.49
CA ILE A 232 14.12 -39.26 15.32
C ILE A 232 15.41 -39.53 16.09
N ARG A 233 15.30 -39.85 17.39
CA ARG A 233 16.47 -40.14 18.24
C ARG A 233 17.25 -41.36 17.74
N ALA A 234 16.54 -42.40 17.33
CA ALA A 234 17.17 -43.58 16.72
C ALA A 234 17.93 -43.20 15.44
N GLY A 235 17.37 -42.37 14.57
CA GLY A 235 18.06 -41.89 13.37
C GLY A 235 19.32 -41.08 13.66
N GLN A 236 19.35 -40.32 14.77
CA GLN A 236 20.49 -39.51 15.18
C GLN A 236 21.69 -40.31 15.72
N VAL A 237 21.53 -41.60 16.03
CA VAL A 237 22.66 -42.45 16.48
C VAL A 237 23.67 -42.71 15.35
N VAL A 238 23.23 -42.54 14.10
CA VAL A 238 24.07 -42.65 12.91
C VAL A 238 24.45 -41.25 12.46
N THR A 239 25.74 -40.95 12.44
CA THR A 239 26.25 -39.65 11.98
C THR A 239 26.03 -39.47 10.48
N PRO A 240 25.93 -38.23 9.96
CA PRO A 240 25.84 -37.97 8.53
C PRO A 240 26.97 -38.62 7.71
N GLN A 241 28.18 -38.69 8.28
CA GLN A 241 29.34 -39.34 7.66
C GLN A 241 29.14 -40.85 7.53
N GLN A 242 28.69 -41.52 8.60
CA GLN A 242 28.38 -42.95 8.57
C GLN A 242 27.23 -43.25 7.61
N GLN A 243 26.21 -42.39 7.57
CA GLN A 243 25.10 -42.52 6.66
C GLN A 243 25.58 -42.46 5.20
N ALA A 244 26.41 -41.47 4.85
CA ALA A 244 27.01 -41.33 3.51
C ALA A 244 27.92 -42.52 3.15
N GLN A 245 28.68 -43.04 4.11
CA GLN A 245 29.48 -44.26 3.89
C GLN A 245 28.60 -45.48 3.62
N GLY A 246 27.44 -45.59 4.27
CA GLY A 246 26.46 -46.66 4.02
C GLY A 246 25.81 -46.60 2.62
N GLU A 247 25.91 -45.48 1.90
CA GLU A 247 25.42 -45.41 0.52
C GLU A 247 26.33 -46.17 -0.46
N ILE A 248 27.62 -46.29 -0.13
CA ILE A 248 28.63 -46.95 -0.97
C ILE A 248 29.09 -48.30 -0.41
N ASP A 249 29.00 -48.52 0.91
CA ASP A 249 29.39 -49.75 1.59
C ASP A 249 28.17 -50.47 2.20
N PRO A 250 27.76 -51.63 1.67
CA PRO A 250 26.66 -52.43 2.20
C PRO A 250 26.83 -52.88 3.66
N VAL A 251 28.06 -53.13 4.11
CA VAL A 251 28.33 -53.54 5.50
C VAL A 251 28.10 -52.36 6.43
N GLN A 252 28.59 -51.17 6.07
CA GLN A 252 28.32 -49.95 6.82
C GLN A 252 26.83 -49.61 6.86
N ARG A 253 26.09 -49.83 5.75
CA ARG A 253 24.63 -49.65 5.72
C ARG A 253 23.92 -50.54 6.72
N LEU A 254 24.30 -51.82 6.79
CA LEU A 254 23.72 -52.78 7.72
C LEU A 254 24.05 -52.42 9.17
N ALA A 255 25.29 -51.99 9.45
CA ALA A 255 25.68 -51.50 10.77
C ALA A 255 24.86 -50.28 11.20
N ASN A 256 24.61 -49.33 10.29
CA ASN A 256 23.76 -48.17 10.54
C ASN A 256 22.32 -48.58 10.87
N GLN A 257 21.74 -49.51 10.11
CA GLN A 257 20.39 -50.03 10.36
C GLN A 257 20.29 -50.69 11.73
N HIS A 258 21.23 -51.57 12.09
CA HIS A 258 21.24 -52.21 13.40
C HIS A 258 21.42 -51.20 14.55
N ALA A 259 22.25 -50.18 14.38
CA ALA A 259 22.40 -49.14 15.39
C ALA A 259 21.07 -48.41 15.65
N GLN A 260 20.32 -48.08 14.59
CA GLN A 260 18.98 -47.47 14.70
C GLN A 260 17.98 -48.43 15.37
N GLU A 261 17.95 -49.70 14.98
CA GLU A 261 17.07 -50.71 15.60
C GLU A 261 17.36 -50.90 17.09
N LEU A 262 18.64 -50.99 17.47
CA LEU A 262 19.04 -51.10 18.88
C LEU A 262 18.62 -49.87 19.69
N ALA A 263 18.73 -48.67 19.13
CA ALA A 263 18.27 -47.46 19.79
C ALA A 263 16.75 -47.47 20.02
N LEU A 264 15.96 -47.93 19.04
CA LEU A 264 14.51 -48.10 19.19
C LEU A 264 14.18 -49.14 20.27
N ILE A 265 14.87 -50.28 20.29
CA ILE A 265 14.68 -51.32 21.31
C ILE A 265 14.97 -50.77 22.70
N GLN A 266 16.11 -50.08 22.88
CA GLN A 266 16.48 -49.48 24.16
C GLN A 266 15.43 -48.48 24.65
N GLN A 267 14.88 -47.68 23.75
CA GLN A 267 13.83 -46.73 24.11
C GLN A 267 12.51 -47.42 24.47
N PHE A 268 12.13 -48.48 23.75
CA PHE A 268 10.96 -49.28 24.08
C PHE A 268 11.08 -49.90 25.48
N GLU A 269 12.21 -50.55 25.79
CA GLU A 269 12.44 -51.15 27.11
C GLU A 269 12.47 -50.09 28.23
N THR A 270 13.05 -48.91 27.96
CA THR A 270 13.03 -47.79 28.91
C THR A 270 11.61 -47.32 29.21
N GLN A 271 10.78 -47.11 28.18
CA GLN A 271 9.38 -46.71 28.35
C GLN A 271 8.58 -47.77 29.13
N LYS A 272 8.77 -49.05 28.79
CA LYS A 272 8.14 -50.17 29.49
C LYS A 272 8.52 -50.20 30.98
N GLY A 273 9.79 -49.96 31.30
CA GLY A 273 10.25 -49.86 32.69
C GLY A 273 9.57 -48.72 33.45
N GLN A 274 9.47 -47.53 32.85
CA GLN A 274 8.79 -46.37 33.45
C GLN A 274 7.30 -46.63 33.69
N ILE A 275 6.60 -47.22 32.71
CA ILE A 275 5.18 -47.58 32.84
C ILE A 275 4.98 -48.59 33.98
N THR A 276 5.85 -49.60 34.06
CA THR A 276 5.80 -50.61 35.12
C THR A 276 6.00 -49.99 36.50
N GLN A 277 7.02 -49.12 36.65
CA GLN A 277 7.30 -48.41 37.89
C GLN A 277 6.10 -47.55 38.34
N ARG A 278 5.52 -46.78 37.41
CA ARG A 278 4.33 -45.95 37.69
C ARG A 278 3.12 -46.79 38.09
N GLY A 279 2.93 -47.96 37.45
CA GLY A 279 1.87 -48.90 37.81
C GLY A 279 1.99 -49.39 39.25
N LEU A 280 3.21 -49.73 39.68
CA LEU A 280 3.50 -50.14 41.06
C LEU A 280 3.24 -49.00 42.06
N GLU A 281 3.64 -47.78 41.73
CA GLU A 281 3.39 -46.59 42.57
C GLU A 281 1.90 -46.32 42.77
N LEU A 282 1.10 -46.39 41.69
CA LEU A 282 -0.35 -46.21 41.74
C LEU A 282 -1.02 -47.30 42.58
N MET A 283 -0.59 -48.56 42.43
CA MET A 283 -1.09 -49.67 43.23
C MET A 283 -0.76 -49.48 44.73
N ASN A 284 0.47 -49.09 45.06
CA ASN A 284 0.87 -48.83 46.44
C ASN A 284 0.09 -47.65 47.06
N ALA A 285 -0.14 -46.59 46.30
CA ALA A 285 -0.95 -45.45 46.74
C ALA A 285 -2.41 -45.85 47.01
N ALA A 286 -3.02 -46.62 46.10
CA ALA A 286 -4.38 -47.13 46.27
C ALA A 286 -4.51 -48.06 47.49
N ASN A 287 -3.54 -48.96 47.69
CA ASN A 287 -3.49 -49.83 48.86
C ASN A 287 -3.35 -49.02 50.16
N THR A 288 -2.50 -48.00 50.17
CA THR A 288 -2.33 -47.10 51.33
C THR A 288 -3.63 -46.36 51.65
N GLN A 289 -4.34 -45.85 50.64
CA GLN A 289 -5.63 -45.19 50.82
C GLN A 289 -6.69 -46.15 51.35
N TYR A 290 -6.77 -47.36 50.80
CA TYR A 290 -7.67 -48.40 51.28
C TYR A 290 -7.41 -48.75 52.75
N GLU A 291 -6.15 -48.91 53.14
CA GLU A 291 -5.78 -49.18 54.53
C GLU A 291 -6.12 -48.01 55.45
N GLN A 292 -5.88 -46.77 55.04
CA GLN A 292 -6.29 -45.59 55.81
C GLN A 292 -7.81 -45.51 56.00
N GLN A 293 -8.59 -45.81 54.96
CA GLN A 293 -10.06 -45.85 55.03
C GLN A 293 -10.60 -47.00 55.87
N ARG A 294 -9.88 -48.13 55.93
CA ARG A 294 -10.27 -49.29 56.76
C ARG A 294 -10.06 -49.03 58.26
N ILE A 295 -9.11 -48.17 58.62
CA ILE A 295 -8.71 -47.90 60.01
C ILE A 295 -9.41 -46.65 60.57
N ALA A 296 -9.99 -45.81 59.70
CA ALA A 296 -10.81 -44.64 60.06
C ALA A 296 -12.27 -45.04 60.33
#